data_AF-A0A929P2P8-F1
#
_entry.id   AF-A0A929P2P8-F1
#
_cell.length_a   1.000
_cell.length_b   1.000
_cell.length_c   1.000
_cell.angle_alpha   90.00
_cell.angle_beta   90.00
_cell.angle_gamma   90.00
#
_symmetry.space_group_name_H-M   'P 1'
#
loop_
_entity.id
_entity.type
_entity.pdbx_description
1 polymer ?
#
loop_
_entity_poly.entity_id
_entity_poly.type
_entity_poly.pdbx_seq_one_letter_code
_entity_poly.pdbx_strand_id
1 'polypeptide(L)'
;PEDPAVWRFEGFIFSHTIEVDSGRLELDRCAVLAAEVHSIDTDKPVLTASNCLLKRLQAASGLVNMQYCTVLTNTIAEQLTASECIFNGLIRRHHDEDSLPGEGCIRYSALHPDQLDGDAKLFNSHKLLATFRSIVFGEAGCAVLHPSTASEITHGAEDGGEMGAYHHLFLIARHLAVIKKLENFLPTGMKAVIIPDISLHDLPGEIIDEEETD
;
A
#
# COMPACT_ATOMS: atom_id res chain seq x y z
N PRO A 1 7.41 34.70 -0.38
CA PRO A 1 6.41 33.64 -0.69
C PRO A 1 6.03 32.96 0.62
N GLU A 2 4.73 32.93 0.92
CA GLU A 2 4.22 32.16 2.06
C GLU A 2 4.33 30.68 1.72
N ASP A 3 4.78 29.85 2.67
CA ASP A 3 4.86 28.41 2.45
C ASP A 3 3.44 27.85 2.26
N PRO A 4 3.24 26.90 1.33
CA PRO A 4 1.93 26.32 1.09
C PRO A 4 1.41 25.61 2.35
N ALA A 5 0.09 25.68 2.57
CA ALA A 5 -0.55 24.99 3.68
C ALA A 5 -0.27 23.48 3.64
N VAL A 6 -0.11 22.86 4.80
CA VAL A 6 0.15 21.42 4.95
C VAL A 6 -0.98 20.79 5.76
N TRP A 7 -1.67 19.83 5.15
CA TRP A 7 -2.71 19.03 5.78
C TRP A 7 -2.12 17.70 6.20
N ARG A 8 -2.07 17.44 7.51
CA ARG A 8 -1.46 16.23 8.06
C ARG A 8 -2.47 15.39 8.82
N PHE A 9 -2.52 14.10 8.50
CA PHE A 9 -3.36 13.12 9.17
C PHE A 9 -2.56 11.91 9.61
N GLU A 10 -2.89 11.39 10.79
CA GLU A 10 -2.23 10.23 11.36
C GLU A 10 -3.26 9.24 11.93
N GLY A 11 -3.24 7.98 11.48
CA GLY A 11 -4.11 6.93 12.03
C GLY A 11 -5.58 7.04 11.63
N PHE A 12 -5.89 7.75 10.54
CA PHE A 12 -7.26 7.95 10.06
C PHE A 12 -7.65 6.96 8.97
N ILE A 13 -8.95 6.63 8.93
CA ILE A 13 -9.58 5.91 7.82
C ILE A 13 -10.50 6.89 7.09
N PHE A 14 -10.26 7.06 5.80
CA PHE A 14 -11.08 7.88 4.92
C PHE A 14 -11.81 6.97 3.92
N SER A 15 -13.10 6.78 4.15
CA SER A 15 -13.97 5.94 3.31
C SER A 15 -14.35 6.60 1.98
N HIS A 16 -13.92 7.84 1.75
CA HIS A 16 -14.17 8.62 0.53
C HIS A 16 -12.87 9.28 0.05
N THR A 17 -12.97 10.10 -1.00
CA THR A 17 -11.85 10.88 -1.52
C THR A 17 -11.46 11.98 -0.53
N ILE A 18 -10.16 12.13 -0.29
CA ILE A 18 -9.54 13.35 0.25
C ILE A 18 -9.03 14.15 -0.95
N GLU A 19 -9.54 15.36 -1.11
CA GLU A 19 -9.17 16.27 -2.19
C GLU A 19 -8.45 17.48 -1.60
N VAL A 20 -7.29 17.82 -2.18
CA VAL A 20 -6.48 19.00 -1.79
C VAL A 20 -6.24 19.86 -3.03
N ASP A 21 -7.09 20.88 -3.18
CA ASP A 21 -6.99 21.87 -4.27
C ASP A 21 -5.69 22.68 -4.22
N SER A 22 -5.25 23.02 -3.01
CA SER A 22 -4.04 23.81 -2.77
C SER A 22 -3.37 23.39 -1.46
N GLY A 23 -2.05 23.24 -1.51
CA GLY A 23 -1.24 22.87 -0.36
C GLY A 23 -0.55 21.53 -0.54
N ARG A 24 -0.24 20.88 0.58
CA ARG A 24 0.40 19.56 0.62
C ARG A 24 -0.41 18.62 1.51
N LEU A 25 -0.38 17.34 1.17
CA LEU A 25 -1.01 16.28 1.95
C LEU A 25 0.06 15.38 2.57
N GLU A 26 0.02 15.23 3.89
CA GLU A 26 0.87 14.30 4.64
C GLU A 26 0.00 13.24 5.32
N LEU A 27 0.28 11.98 5.05
CA LEU A 27 -0.43 10.82 5.61
C LEU A 27 0.55 9.91 6.33
N ASP A 28 0.24 9.54 7.56
CA ASP A 28 0.99 8.54 8.33
C ASP A 28 0.03 7.51 8.95
N ARG A 29 0.24 6.22 8.70
CA ARG A 29 -0.65 5.15 9.20
C ARG A 29 -2.13 5.34 8.84
N CYS A 30 -2.41 5.96 7.70
CA CYS A 30 -3.77 6.19 7.22
C CYS A 30 -4.22 5.10 6.22
N ALA A 31 -5.53 4.84 6.19
CA ALA A 31 -6.20 4.13 5.10
C ALA A 31 -7.09 5.09 4.32
N VAL A 32 -6.89 5.24 3.01
CA VAL A 32 -7.57 6.25 2.19
C VAL A 32 -8.18 5.63 0.94
N LEU A 33 -9.49 5.80 0.73
CA LEU A 33 -10.13 5.31 -0.49
C LEU A 33 -9.54 6.00 -1.73
N ALA A 34 -9.36 7.31 -1.68
CA ALA A 34 -8.67 8.05 -2.71
C ALA A 34 -8.01 9.31 -2.17
N ALA A 35 -6.78 9.55 -2.59
CA ALA A 35 -6.07 10.81 -2.34
C ALA A 35 -5.87 11.53 -3.67
N GLU A 36 -6.42 12.73 -3.79
CA GLU A 36 -6.37 13.56 -4.99
C GLU A 36 -5.79 14.92 -4.62
N VAL A 37 -4.63 15.27 -5.20
CA VAL A 37 -3.90 16.52 -4.90
C VAL A 37 -3.68 17.27 -6.21
N HIS A 38 -4.16 18.53 -6.27
CA HIS A 38 -4.13 19.36 -7.48
C HIS A 38 -3.01 20.40 -7.48
N SER A 39 -2.18 20.43 -6.44
CA SER A 39 -1.02 21.32 -6.37
C SER A 39 0.07 20.91 -7.37
N ILE A 40 0.73 21.91 -7.95
CA ILE A 40 1.78 21.75 -8.96
C ILE A 40 3.13 22.09 -8.33
N ASP A 41 3.92 21.07 -8.02
CA ASP A 41 5.28 21.22 -7.50
C ASP A 41 6.03 19.89 -7.66
N THR A 42 7.13 19.91 -8.43
CA THR A 42 8.02 18.76 -8.62
C THR A 42 9.32 18.88 -7.83
N ASP A 43 9.60 20.03 -7.22
CA ASP A 43 10.79 20.25 -6.39
C ASP A 43 10.57 19.75 -4.95
N LYS A 44 9.32 19.84 -4.47
CA LYS A 44 8.91 19.36 -3.14
C LYS A 44 7.65 18.50 -3.25
N PRO A 45 7.53 17.40 -2.47
CA PRO A 45 6.37 16.52 -2.56
C PRO A 45 5.05 17.23 -2.24
N VAL A 46 4.07 17.13 -3.14
CA VAL A 46 2.69 17.59 -2.90
C VAL A 46 1.90 16.57 -2.09
N LEU A 47 2.31 15.30 -2.13
CA LEU A 47 1.79 14.22 -1.30
C LEU A 47 2.97 13.44 -0.69
N THR A 48 2.96 13.31 0.63
CA THR A 48 3.85 12.40 1.36
C THR A 48 3.01 11.36 2.11
N ALA A 49 3.34 10.08 1.95
CA ALA A 49 2.64 8.99 2.65
C ALA A 49 3.62 8.02 3.29
N SER A 50 3.35 7.61 4.53
CA SER A 50 4.10 6.60 5.26
C SER A 50 3.16 5.59 5.90
N ASN A 51 3.44 4.29 5.75
CA ASN A 51 2.63 3.22 6.36
C ASN A 51 1.15 3.28 5.96
N CYS A 52 0.87 3.68 4.72
CA CYS A 52 -0.48 3.96 4.25
C CYS A 52 -1.03 2.90 3.30
N LEU A 53 -2.32 2.61 3.47
CA LEU A 53 -3.14 1.89 2.49
C LEU A 53 -3.92 2.90 1.66
N LEU A 54 -3.77 2.87 0.35
CA LEU A 54 -4.59 3.65 -0.57
C LEU A 54 -5.31 2.72 -1.54
N LYS A 55 -6.60 2.94 -1.81
CA LYS A 55 -7.22 2.25 -2.96
C LYS A 55 -6.71 2.87 -4.27
N ARG A 56 -6.68 4.20 -4.38
CA ARG A 56 -6.07 4.93 -5.51
C ARG A 56 -5.39 6.23 -5.08
N LEU A 57 -4.45 6.72 -5.87
CA LEU A 57 -3.71 7.96 -5.64
C LEU A 57 -3.58 8.78 -6.94
N GLN A 58 -3.77 10.10 -6.84
CA GLN A 58 -3.59 11.03 -7.95
C GLN A 58 -2.94 12.34 -7.51
N ALA A 59 -1.82 12.67 -8.16
CA ALA A 59 -1.14 13.96 -8.11
C ALA A 59 -0.46 14.21 -9.47
N ALA A 60 -1.27 14.32 -10.53
CA ALA A 60 -0.83 14.30 -11.93
C ALA A 60 0.10 15.45 -12.37
N SER A 61 0.40 16.39 -11.48
CA SER A 61 1.28 17.54 -11.76
C SER A 61 2.27 17.82 -10.63
N GLY A 62 2.48 16.85 -9.72
CA GLY A 62 3.38 17.04 -8.59
C GLY A 62 4.23 15.81 -8.27
N LEU A 63 5.21 16.03 -7.39
CA LEU A 63 6.04 14.99 -6.81
C LEU A 63 5.28 14.27 -5.69
N VAL A 64 5.28 12.94 -5.74
CA VAL A 64 4.72 12.06 -4.72
C VAL A 64 5.86 11.32 -4.03
N ASN A 65 5.88 11.33 -2.70
CA ASN A 65 6.85 10.61 -1.90
C ASN A 65 6.17 9.57 -0.99
N MET A 66 6.53 8.30 -1.13
CA MET A 66 5.87 7.19 -0.45
C MET A 66 6.87 6.24 0.19
N GLN A 67 6.58 5.80 1.42
CA GLN A 67 7.35 4.77 2.10
C GLN A 67 6.41 3.80 2.82
N TYR A 68 6.65 2.50 2.69
CA TYR A 68 5.79 1.48 3.34
C TYR A 68 4.32 1.64 2.96
N CYS A 69 4.02 1.86 1.68
CA CYS A 69 2.64 2.09 1.23
C CYS A 69 2.14 0.95 0.34
N THR A 70 0.84 0.70 0.37
CA THR A 70 0.17 -0.19 -0.58
C THR A 70 -0.88 0.60 -1.36
N VAL A 71 -0.80 0.57 -2.69
CA VAL A 71 -1.84 1.11 -3.58
C VAL A 71 -2.53 -0.06 -4.28
N LEU A 72 -3.84 -0.21 -4.08
CA LEU A 72 -4.59 -1.37 -4.58
C LEU A 72 -4.89 -1.29 -6.08
N THR A 73 -5.17 -0.10 -6.60
CA THR A 73 -5.49 0.10 -8.02
C THR A 73 -4.46 1.02 -8.68
N ASN A 74 -4.76 2.29 -8.88
CA ASN A 74 -4.00 3.13 -9.80
C ASN A 74 -3.22 4.20 -9.04
N THR A 75 -2.02 4.49 -9.52
CA THR A 75 -1.18 5.60 -9.07
C THR A 75 -0.93 6.53 -10.24
N ILE A 76 -1.35 7.79 -10.13
CA ILE A 76 -1.05 8.84 -11.11
C ILE A 76 -0.17 9.89 -10.44
N ALA A 77 1.04 10.08 -10.92
CA ALA A 77 1.98 11.07 -10.39
C ALA A 77 2.93 11.58 -11.47
N GLU A 78 3.16 12.89 -11.52
CA GLU A 78 4.14 13.48 -12.44
C GLU A 78 5.55 12.99 -12.14
N GLN A 79 5.90 12.96 -10.85
CA GLN A 79 7.11 12.31 -10.35
C GLN A 79 6.80 11.43 -9.14
N LEU A 80 7.48 10.29 -9.03
CA LEU A 80 7.25 9.34 -7.94
C LEU A 80 8.57 8.88 -7.29
N THR A 81 8.73 9.18 -6.01
CA THR A 81 9.74 8.54 -5.15
C THR A 81 9.04 7.56 -4.23
N ALA A 82 9.36 6.27 -4.35
CA ALA A 82 8.73 5.20 -3.57
C ALA A 82 9.79 4.25 -3.01
N SER A 83 9.65 3.89 -1.73
CA SER A 83 10.48 2.87 -1.07
C SER A 83 9.58 1.87 -0.35
N GLU A 84 9.86 0.57 -0.51
CA GLU A 84 9.16 -0.48 0.26
C GLU A 84 7.65 -0.47 0.05
N CYS A 85 7.22 -0.10 -1.16
CA CYS A 85 5.82 0.04 -1.54
C CYS A 85 5.32 -1.15 -2.36
N ILE A 86 4.01 -1.37 -2.35
CA ILE A 86 3.33 -2.34 -3.22
C ILE A 86 2.34 -1.58 -4.11
N PHE A 87 2.54 -1.66 -5.42
CA PHE A 87 1.64 -1.11 -6.43
C PHE A 87 0.93 -2.27 -7.12
N ASN A 88 -0.30 -2.56 -6.67
CA ASN A 88 -1.08 -3.69 -7.17
C ASN A 88 -1.88 -3.37 -8.44
N GLY A 89 -1.78 -2.13 -8.93
CA GLY A 89 -2.12 -1.76 -10.29
C GLY A 89 -1.08 -0.78 -10.86
N LEU A 90 -1.40 -0.21 -12.03
CA LEU A 90 -0.42 0.52 -12.84
C LEU A 90 -0.09 1.91 -12.28
N ILE A 91 1.18 2.28 -12.42
CA ILE A 91 1.72 3.62 -12.20
C ILE A 91 1.75 4.35 -13.55
N ARG A 92 1.22 5.57 -13.56
CA ARG A 92 1.12 6.42 -14.75
C ARG A 92 1.54 7.85 -14.42
N ARG A 93 2.04 8.58 -15.41
CA ARG A 93 2.29 10.03 -15.27
C ARG A 93 1.01 10.84 -15.42
N HIS A 94 0.14 10.43 -16.33
CA HIS A 94 -1.09 11.10 -16.70
C HIS A 94 -2.28 10.12 -16.72
N HIS A 95 -3.47 10.65 -16.98
CA HIS A 95 -4.70 9.85 -17.02
C HIS A 95 -4.80 8.90 -18.21
N ASP A 96 -4.08 9.18 -19.29
CA ASP A 96 -4.09 8.36 -20.51
C ASP A 96 -3.67 6.92 -20.21
N GLU A 97 -4.34 5.95 -20.82
CA GLU A 97 -4.12 4.53 -20.51
C GLU A 97 -2.71 4.05 -20.83
N ASP A 98 -2.11 4.61 -21.88
CA ASP A 98 -0.76 4.33 -22.35
C ASP A 98 0.31 5.18 -21.64
N SER A 99 -0.08 6.02 -20.67
CA SER A 99 0.86 6.86 -19.94
C SER A 99 1.79 6.01 -19.08
N LEU A 100 3.08 6.11 -19.36
CA LEU A 100 4.13 5.46 -18.59
C LEU A 100 4.49 6.25 -17.32
N PRO A 101 5.15 5.65 -16.32
CA PRO A 101 5.64 6.36 -15.16
C PRO A 101 6.58 7.52 -15.53
N GLY A 102 6.40 8.67 -14.88
CA GLY A 102 7.29 9.83 -15.02
C GLY A 102 8.63 9.66 -14.28
N GLU A 103 9.39 10.74 -14.15
CA GLU A 103 10.69 10.72 -13.46
C GLU A 103 10.54 10.33 -11.98
N GLY A 104 11.61 9.76 -11.42
CA GLY A 104 11.64 9.43 -10.00
C GLY A 104 12.53 8.25 -9.66
N CYS A 105 12.33 7.70 -8.47
CA CYS A 105 13.08 6.57 -7.95
C CYS A 105 12.15 5.64 -7.19
N ILE A 106 11.96 4.43 -7.71
CA ILE A 106 11.18 3.38 -7.07
C ILE A 106 12.16 2.29 -6.64
N ARG A 107 12.20 2.02 -5.33
CA ARG A 107 13.16 1.08 -4.75
C ARG A 107 12.50 0.09 -3.79
N TYR A 108 13.05 -1.12 -3.72
CA TYR A 108 12.58 -2.17 -2.81
C TYR A 108 11.06 -2.36 -2.87
N SER A 109 10.47 -2.25 -4.06
CA SER A 109 9.02 -2.16 -4.23
C SER A 109 8.50 -3.23 -5.18
N ALA A 110 7.24 -3.60 -4.99
CA ALA A 110 6.51 -4.49 -5.87
C ALA A 110 5.66 -3.68 -6.85
N LEU A 111 5.74 -4.04 -8.13
CA LEU A 111 5.04 -3.39 -9.24
C LEU A 111 4.13 -4.40 -9.92
N HIS A 112 3.05 -3.90 -10.51
CA HIS A 112 2.19 -4.71 -11.36
C HIS A 112 3.01 -5.44 -12.46
N PRO A 113 2.73 -6.73 -12.76
CA PRO A 113 3.46 -7.49 -13.79
C PRO A 113 3.50 -6.80 -15.15
N ASP A 114 2.39 -6.20 -15.55
CA ASP A 114 2.25 -5.47 -16.81
C ASP A 114 2.81 -4.04 -16.77
N GLN A 115 3.44 -3.62 -15.66
CA GLN A 115 4.05 -2.30 -15.57
C GLN A 115 5.17 -2.19 -16.61
N LEU A 116 4.96 -1.36 -17.62
CA LEU A 116 6.00 -0.98 -18.56
C LEU A 116 6.97 0.00 -17.91
N ASP A 117 8.21 -0.04 -18.38
CA ASP A 117 9.26 0.87 -17.93
C ASP A 117 8.96 2.27 -18.48
N GLY A 118 9.05 3.28 -17.63
CA GLY A 118 8.97 4.69 -18.00
C GLY A 118 10.29 5.40 -17.66
N ASP A 119 10.20 6.65 -17.23
CA ASP A 119 11.37 7.46 -16.87
C ASP A 119 11.84 7.21 -15.42
N ALA A 120 11.02 6.51 -14.61
CA ALA A 120 11.34 6.18 -13.23
C ALA A 120 12.52 5.19 -13.14
N LYS A 121 13.50 5.50 -12.29
CA LYS A 121 14.61 4.59 -11.99
C LYS A 121 14.13 3.51 -11.03
N LEU A 122 14.38 2.25 -11.38
CA LEU A 122 14.04 1.10 -10.54
C LEU A 122 15.30 0.56 -9.84
N PHE A 123 15.20 0.28 -8.54
CA PHE A 123 16.25 -0.37 -7.78
C PHE A 123 15.69 -1.49 -6.90
N ASN A 124 16.20 -2.71 -7.04
CA ASN A 124 15.74 -3.89 -6.29
C ASN A 124 14.20 -3.98 -6.21
N SER A 125 13.52 -3.73 -7.33
CA SER A 125 12.07 -3.74 -7.44
C SER A 125 11.63 -4.87 -8.35
N HIS A 126 10.45 -5.43 -8.09
CA HIS A 126 10.01 -6.66 -8.72
C HIS A 126 8.62 -6.49 -9.35
N LYS A 127 8.43 -7.02 -10.56
CA LYS A 127 7.14 -7.00 -11.28
C LYS A 127 6.32 -8.25 -10.96
N LEU A 128 5.62 -8.22 -9.82
CA LEU A 128 4.74 -9.29 -9.36
C LEU A 128 3.61 -8.71 -8.50
N LEU A 129 2.47 -9.38 -8.49
CA LEU A 129 1.34 -9.01 -7.64
C LEU A 129 1.50 -9.56 -6.22
N ALA A 130 1.09 -8.76 -5.25
CA ALA A 130 0.86 -9.24 -3.91
C ALA A 130 -0.48 -10.00 -3.85
N THR A 131 -0.49 -11.10 -3.10
CA THR A 131 -1.74 -11.74 -2.70
C THR A 131 -2.15 -11.17 -1.35
N PHE A 132 -3.34 -10.59 -1.29
CA PHE A 132 -3.88 -10.03 -0.04
C PHE A 132 -4.96 -10.95 0.52
N ARG A 133 -5.22 -10.82 1.83
CA ARG A 133 -6.38 -11.47 2.45
C ARG A 133 -7.70 -10.92 1.88
N SER A 134 -7.77 -9.61 1.71
CA SER A 134 -8.82 -8.92 0.95
C SER A 134 -8.24 -7.76 0.16
N ILE A 135 -8.86 -7.45 -0.98
CA ILE A 135 -8.60 -6.26 -1.80
C ILE A 135 -9.76 -5.26 -1.75
N VAL A 136 -10.82 -5.57 -1.01
CA VAL A 136 -11.97 -4.69 -0.85
C VAL A 136 -11.60 -3.66 0.20
N PHE A 137 -11.47 -2.40 -0.21
CA PHE A 137 -11.16 -1.31 0.70
C PHE A 137 -12.26 -1.16 1.75
N GLY A 138 -11.88 -1.04 3.01
CA GLY A 138 -12.79 -0.93 4.15
C GLY A 138 -13.06 -2.27 4.86
N GLU A 139 -12.84 -3.41 4.19
CA GLU A 139 -12.91 -4.71 4.87
C GLU A 139 -11.75 -4.89 5.85
N ALA A 140 -12.02 -5.56 6.97
CA ALA A 140 -10.99 -5.95 7.89
C ALA A 140 -9.97 -6.87 7.19
N GLY A 141 -8.68 -6.61 7.42
CA GLY A 141 -7.61 -7.34 6.73
C GLY A 141 -7.38 -6.93 5.27
N CYS A 142 -8.05 -5.87 4.77
CA CYS A 142 -7.74 -5.30 3.46
C CYS A 142 -6.25 -4.97 3.33
N ALA A 143 -5.64 -5.39 2.22
CA ALA A 143 -4.22 -5.24 1.90
C ALA A 143 -3.23 -5.91 2.87
N VAL A 144 -3.71 -6.71 3.84
CA VAL A 144 -2.83 -7.55 4.65
C VAL A 144 -2.31 -8.67 3.77
N LEU A 145 -0.99 -8.86 3.73
CA LEU A 145 -0.36 -9.90 2.93
C LEU A 145 -0.88 -11.28 3.34
N HIS A 146 -1.28 -12.05 2.34
CA HIS A 146 -1.58 -13.46 2.53
C HIS A 146 -0.27 -14.25 2.73
N PRO A 147 -0.23 -15.29 3.59
CA PRO A 147 0.98 -16.10 3.79
C PRO A 147 1.54 -16.79 2.54
N SER A 148 0.73 -16.92 1.48
CA SER A 148 1.18 -17.45 0.19
C SER A 148 1.79 -16.41 -0.75
N THR A 149 1.86 -15.14 -0.33
CA THR A 149 2.52 -14.11 -1.13
C THR A 149 3.99 -14.44 -1.29
N ALA A 150 4.53 -14.12 -2.46
CA ALA A 150 5.91 -14.42 -2.83
C ALA A 150 6.92 -13.84 -1.82
N SER A 151 8.05 -14.54 -1.67
CA SER A 151 9.15 -14.14 -0.77
C SER A 151 9.69 -12.74 -1.09
N GLU A 152 9.68 -12.38 -2.37
CA GLU A 152 10.15 -11.12 -2.92
C GLU A 152 9.34 -9.93 -2.41
N ILE A 153 8.12 -10.14 -1.94
CA ILE A 153 7.28 -9.10 -1.31
C ILE A 153 7.33 -9.23 0.22
N THR A 154 7.24 -10.47 0.72
CA THR A 154 7.17 -10.73 2.16
C THR A 154 8.49 -10.51 2.91
N HIS A 155 9.62 -10.47 2.18
CA HIS A 155 10.97 -10.25 2.70
C HIS A 155 11.79 -9.27 1.84
N GLY A 156 11.16 -8.55 0.91
CA GLY A 156 11.89 -7.70 -0.04
C GLY A 156 12.01 -6.24 0.36
N ALA A 157 11.54 -5.85 1.56
CA ALA A 157 11.86 -4.54 2.11
C ALA A 157 13.38 -4.40 2.31
N GLU A 158 13.88 -3.16 2.45
CA GLU A 158 15.31 -2.89 2.54
C GLU A 158 15.96 -3.60 3.74
N ASP A 159 15.21 -3.75 4.84
CA ASP A 159 15.60 -4.45 6.06
C ASP A 159 15.35 -5.98 6.03
N GLY A 160 14.85 -6.50 4.90
CA GLY A 160 14.45 -7.90 4.75
C GLY A 160 13.05 -8.23 5.29
N GLY A 161 12.28 -7.23 5.73
CA GLY A 161 10.90 -7.36 6.17
C GLY A 161 9.88 -7.36 5.02
N GLU A 162 8.60 -7.27 5.39
CA GLU A 162 7.50 -7.22 4.42
C GLU A 162 7.35 -5.81 3.82
N MET A 163 7.06 -5.71 2.52
CA MET A 163 6.72 -4.43 1.88
C MET A 163 5.29 -3.99 2.23
N GLY A 164 5.00 -2.70 2.01
CA GLY A 164 3.64 -2.16 1.98
C GLY A 164 3.12 -1.58 3.29
N ALA A 165 1.82 -1.24 3.31
CA ALA A 165 1.14 -0.45 4.34
C ALA A 165 1.38 -0.92 5.78
N TYR A 166 1.48 -2.25 5.97
CA TYR A 166 1.53 -2.88 7.28
C TYR A 166 2.94 -3.31 7.71
N HIS A 167 3.98 -2.85 7.01
CA HIS A 167 5.39 -3.16 7.34
C HIS A 167 5.68 -2.98 8.84
N HIS A 168 5.28 -1.84 9.41
CA HIS A 168 5.47 -1.50 10.83
C HIS A 168 4.79 -2.45 11.84
N LEU A 169 3.89 -3.33 11.39
CA LEU A 169 3.18 -4.30 12.23
C LEU A 169 3.86 -5.67 12.26
N PHE A 170 4.83 -5.92 11.38
CA PHE A 170 5.61 -7.15 11.28
C PHE A 170 4.73 -8.41 11.22
N LEU A 171 3.59 -8.35 10.51
CA LEU A 171 2.59 -9.41 10.46
C LEU A 171 3.17 -10.71 9.89
N ILE A 172 3.95 -10.62 8.81
CA ILE A 172 4.62 -11.81 8.26
C ILE A 172 5.67 -12.35 9.22
N ALA A 173 6.51 -11.49 9.79
CA ALA A 173 7.54 -11.94 10.73
C ALA A 173 6.92 -12.63 11.96
N ARG A 174 5.80 -12.09 12.48
CA ARG A 174 5.01 -12.70 13.56
C ARG A 174 4.45 -14.06 13.15
N HIS A 175 3.89 -14.17 11.94
CA HIS A 175 3.39 -15.44 11.40
C HIS A 175 4.51 -16.50 11.35
N LEU A 176 5.67 -16.16 10.80
CA LEU A 176 6.83 -17.05 10.70
C LEU A 176 7.37 -17.45 12.08
N ALA A 177 7.39 -16.51 13.03
CA ALA A 177 7.79 -16.80 14.41
C ALA A 177 6.90 -17.86 15.07
N VAL A 178 5.58 -17.80 14.83
CA VAL A 178 4.63 -18.81 15.33
C VAL A 178 4.88 -20.17 14.69
N ILE A 179 4.99 -20.24 13.35
CA ILE A 179 5.28 -21.50 12.64
C ILE A 179 6.58 -22.12 13.17
N LYS A 180 7.67 -21.35 13.20
CA LYS A 180 8.97 -21.78 13.71
C LYS A 180 8.90 -22.25 15.16
N LYS A 181 8.06 -21.63 15.99
CA LYS A 181 7.84 -22.07 17.36
C LYS A 181 7.14 -23.43 17.39
N LEU A 182 6.06 -23.60 16.62
CA LEU A 182 5.27 -24.82 16.55
C LEU A 182 6.08 -26.02 16.04
N GLU A 183 6.99 -25.83 15.09
CA GLU A 183 7.86 -26.88 14.56
C GLU A 183 8.64 -27.62 15.65
N ASN A 184 9.02 -26.94 16.74
CA ASN A 184 9.74 -27.58 17.86
C ASN A 184 8.86 -28.52 18.71
N PHE A 185 7.54 -28.47 18.54
CA PHE A 185 6.58 -29.25 19.31
C PHE A 185 5.83 -30.28 18.46
N LEU A 186 6.04 -30.29 17.15
CA LEU A 186 5.37 -31.22 16.25
C LEU A 186 6.14 -32.55 16.13
N PRO A 187 5.43 -33.69 16.11
CA PRO A 187 6.04 -34.98 15.78
C PRO A 187 6.72 -34.96 14.40
N THR A 188 7.77 -35.76 14.24
CA THR A 188 8.47 -35.93 12.98
C THR A 188 7.51 -36.28 11.84
N GLY A 189 7.60 -35.54 10.73
CA GLY A 189 6.76 -35.73 9.55
C GLY A 189 5.48 -34.87 9.52
N MET A 190 5.15 -34.19 10.62
CA MET A 190 4.06 -33.20 10.64
C MET A 190 4.58 -31.81 10.27
N LYS A 191 3.71 -30.98 9.67
CA LYS A 191 4.00 -29.58 9.34
C LYS A 191 2.93 -28.69 9.95
N ALA A 192 3.36 -27.62 10.61
CA ALA A 192 2.44 -26.58 11.05
C ALA A 192 1.96 -25.80 9.83
N VAL A 193 0.67 -25.50 9.80
CA VAL A 193 0.10 -24.53 8.87
C VAL A 193 -0.78 -23.59 9.67
N ILE A 194 -0.73 -22.30 9.36
CA ILE A 194 -1.66 -21.31 9.90
C ILE A 194 -2.64 -21.00 8.77
N ILE A 195 -3.93 -21.25 9.05
CA ILE A 195 -5.01 -20.91 8.16
C ILE A 195 -5.64 -19.61 8.69
N PRO A 196 -5.54 -18.49 7.96
CA PRO A 196 -6.28 -17.29 8.29
C PRO A 196 -7.77 -17.57 8.26
N ASP A 197 -8.46 -17.32 9.38
CA ASP A 197 -9.91 -17.34 9.42
C ASP A 197 -10.43 -15.91 9.30
N ILE A 198 -11.19 -15.64 8.23
CA ILE A 198 -11.77 -14.32 7.96
C ILE A 198 -12.92 -13.99 8.93
N SER A 199 -13.61 -15.00 9.48
CA SER A 199 -14.68 -14.79 10.46
C SER A 199 -14.19 -14.24 11.80
N LEU A 200 -12.88 -14.32 12.05
CA LEU A 200 -12.23 -13.75 13.23
C LEU A 200 -11.75 -12.31 13.01
N HIS A 201 -11.99 -11.71 11.84
CA HIS A 201 -11.64 -10.31 11.58
C HIS A 201 -12.72 -9.36 12.07
N ASP A 202 -13.96 -9.83 12.21
CA ASP A 202 -15.05 -9.07 12.77
C ASP A 202 -14.87 -8.88 14.27
N LEU A 203 -15.15 -7.67 14.75
CA LEU A 203 -15.20 -7.44 16.19
C LEU A 203 -16.38 -8.25 16.76
N PRO A 204 -16.20 -9.05 17.82
CA PRO A 204 -17.31 -9.76 18.43
C PRO A 204 -18.37 -8.75 18.90
N GLY A 205 -19.53 -8.77 18.26
CA GLY A 205 -20.67 -7.90 18.61
C GLY A 205 -21.02 -6.79 17.62
N GLU A 206 -20.47 -6.78 16.39
CA GLU A 206 -21.07 -5.96 15.33
C GLU A 206 -22.50 -6.43 15.06
N ILE A 207 -23.46 -5.57 15.39
CA ILE A 207 -24.86 -5.73 15.04
C ILE A 207 -24.94 -5.40 13.55
N ILE A 208 -25.23 -6.41 12.74
CA ILE A 208 -25.61 -6.20 11.35
C ILE A 208 -26.99 -5.55 11.41
N ASP A 209 -27.10 -4.27 11.05
CA ASP A 209 -28.40 -3.65 10.81
C ASP A 209 -28.99 -4.33 9.55
N GLU A 210 -29.95 -5.23 9.77
CA GLU A 210 -30.75 -5.84 8.70
C GLU A 210 -31.76 -4.83 8.14
N GLU A 211 -31.32 -3.86 7.32
CA GLU A 211 -32.19 -3.09 6.40
C GLU A 211 -31.37 -2.78 5.13
N GLU A 212 -31.75 -3.06 3.89
CA GLU A 212 -33.06 -3.04 3.24
C GLU A 212 -33.19 -4.21 2.24
N THR A 213 -34.18 -5.09 2.45
CA THR A 213 -34.86 -5.77 1.34
C THR A 213 -36.24 -5.16 1.21
N ASP A 214 -36.40 -4.23 0.28
CA ASP A 214 -37.67 -3.84 -0.33
C ASP A 214 -37.51 -3.79 -1.86
#